data_AF-A0A0S8B2T5-F1
#
_entry.id   AF-A0A0S8B2T5-F1
#
_cell.length_a   1.000
_cell.length_b   1.000
_cell.length_c   1.000
_cell.angle_alpha   90.00
_cell.angle_beta   90.00
_cell.angle_gamma   90.00
#
_symmetry.space_group_name_H-M   'P 1'
#
loop_
_entity.id
_entity.type
_entity.pdbx_description
1 polymer ?
#
loop_
_entity_poly.entity_id
_entity_poly.type
_entity_poly.pdbx_seq_one_letter_code
_entity_poly.pdbx_strand_id
1 'polypeptide(L)'
;MTDMAHIVFITVGITAGRLNSNYRIAHQLRARGHCITFVSPVELAEKQVAAQGFEFVYLSKEGAALQQYEELKQERTKSGILWYLDRARNIELAKILRDHILESDEIHEVVRYIRPDLLLIESELAAHIIATSKCNIPTLLLEHHCSTRKAPNVPILSSN
;
A
#
# COMPACT_ATOMS: atom_id res chain seq x y z
N MET A 1 -24.32 7.41 -18.76
CA MET A 1 -23.55 6.16 -18.56
C MET A 1 -22.18 6.59 -18.08
N THR A 2 -21.73 6.12 -16.93
CA THR A 2 -20.34 6.37 -16.47
C THR A 2 -19.41 5.55 -17.36
N ASP A 3 -18.37 6.17 -17.90
CA ASP A 3 -17.34 5.45 -18.66
C ASP A 3 -16.63 4.42 -17.78
N MET A 4 -16.27 3.30 -18.39
CA MET A 4 -15.52 2.21 -17.75
C MET A 4 -14.08 2.66 -17.49
N ALA A 5 -13.80 3.07 -16.27
CA ALA A 5 -12.44 3.35 -15.79
C ALA A 5 -11.71 2.08 -15.28
N HIS A 6 -10.39 2.04 -15.45
CA HIS A 6 -9.48 1.08 -14.81
C HIS A 6 -8.88 1.69 -13.55
N ILE A 7 -9.21 1.12 -12.40
CA ILE A 7 -8.82 1.62 -11.08
C ILE A 7 -7.85 0.63 -10.44
N VAL A 8 -6.68 1.14 -10.02
CA VAL A 8 -5.65 0.35 -9.36
C VAL A 8 -5.61 0.64 -7.87
N PHE A 9 -5.68 -0.41 -7.05
CA PHE A 9 -5.46 -0.35 -5.61
C PHE A 9 -3.99 -0.69 -5.30
N ILE A 10 -3.26 0.23 -4.67
CA ILE A 10 -1.90 -0.02 -4.17
C ILE A 10 -1.98 -0.20 -2.65
N THR A 11 -1.67 -1.41 -2.18
CA THR A 11 -1.85 -1.83 -0.78
C THR A 11 -0.67 -2.67 -0.32
N VAL A 12 -0.35 -2.60 0.98
CA VAL A 12 0.52 -3.58 1.64
C VAL A 12 -0.37 -4.38 2.58
N GLY A 13 -0.87 -5.51 2.09
CA GLY A 13 -1.87 -6.37 2.73
C GLY A 13 -1.40 -7.07 4.01
N ILE A 14 -0.90 -6.33 5.00
CA ILE A 14 -0.23 -6.88 6.18
C ILE A 14 -1.24 -7.38 7.23
N THR A 15 -2.52 -6.99 7.16
CA THR A 15 -3.56 -7.51 8.05
C THR A 15 -4.90 -7.73 7.34
N ALA A 16 -5.59 -8.82 7.69
CA ALA A 16 -6.91 -9.17 7.14
C ALA A 16 -7.93 -8.02 7.24
N GLY A 17 -7.80 -7.14 8.24
CA GLY A 17 -8.68 -5.97 8.41
C GLY A 17 -8.58 -4.91 7.31
N ARG A 18 -7.36 -4.60 6.82
CA ARG A 18 -7.14 -3.53 5.80
C ARG A 18 -7.64 -3.93 4.42
N LEU A 19 -7.39 -5.18 4.03
CA LEU A 19 -7.87 -5.75 2.77
C LEU A 19 -9.41 -5.81 2.70
N ASN A 20 -10.08 -6.12 3.81
CA ASN A 20 -11.55 -6.20 3.86
C ASN A 20 -12.25 -4.87 3.51
N SER A 21 -11.73 -3.74 4.00
CA SER A 21 -12.27 -2.43 3.63
C SER A 21 -12.07 -2.13 2.14
N ASN A 22 -10.90 -2.46 1.60
CA ASN A 22 -10.60 -2.26 0.18
C ASN A 22 -11.51 -3.11 -0.71
N TYR A 23 -11.78 -4.35 -0.34
CA TYR A 23 -12.69 -5.22 -1.10
C TYR A 23 -14.11 -4.67 -1.19
N ARG A 24 -14.65 -4.10 -0.11
CA ARG A 24 -15.99 -3.49 -0.17
C ARG A 24 -16.04 -2.34 -1.17
N ILE A 25 -15.03 -1.48 -1.19
CA ILE A 25 -14.92 -0.37 -2.16
C ILE A 25 -14.76 -0.94 -3.58
N ALA A 26 -13.85 -1.89 -3.77
CA ALA A 26 -13.59 -2.54 -5.05
C ALA A 26 -14.84 -3.22 -5.64
N HIS A 27 -15.61 -3.96 -4.83
CA HIS A 27 -16.88 -4.58 -5.26
C HIS A 27 -17.89 -3.53 -5.70
N GLN A 28 -17.99 -2.42 -4.97
CA GLN A 28 -18.88 -1.32 -5.31
C GLN A 28 -18.48 -0.58 -6.59
N LEU A 29 -17.17 -0.44 -6.86
CA LEU A 29 -16.68 0.14 -8.11
C LEU A 29 -16.87 -0.82 -9.28
N ARG A 30 -16.58 -2.10 -9.10
CA ARG A 30 -16.83 -3.15 -10.10
C ARG A 30 -18.31 -3.26 -10.45
N ALA A 31 -19.21 -3.20 -9.46
CA ALA A 31 -20.66 -3.21 -9.68
C ALA A 31 -21.15 -1.99 -10.49
N ARG A 32 -20.37 -0.91 -10.56
CA ARG A 32 -20.62 0.27 -11.41
C ARG A 32 -19.97 0.16 -12.79
N GLY A 33 -19.33 -0.96 -13.11
CA GLY A 33 -18.72 -1.25 -14.40
C GLY A 33 -17.23 -0.93 -14.50
N HIS A 34 -16.53 -0.61 -13.40
CA HIS A 34 -15.10 -0.34 -13.42
C HIS A 34 -14.25 -1.61 -13.41
N CYS A 35 -13.09 -1.58 -14.07
CA CYS A 35 -12.07 -2.62 -13.99
C CYS A 35 -11.18 -2.36 -12.77
N ILE A 36 -10.88 -3.40 -11.98
CA ILE A 36 -10.15 -3.27 -10.72
C ILE A 36 -8.94 -4.22 -10.71
N THR A 37 -7.76 -3.66 -10.44
CA THR A 37 -6.52 -4.43 -10.24
C THR A 37 -5.89 -4.04 -8.91
N PHE A 38 -5.43 -5.03 -8.15
CA PHE A 38 -4.65 -4.81 -6.93
C PHE A 38 -3.16 -4.96 -7.23
N VAL A 39 -2.36 -4.09 -6.64
CA VAL A 39 -0.89 -4.08 -6.75
C VAL A 39 -0.31 -4.12 -5.33
N SER A 40 0.61 -5.05 -5.07
CA SER A 40 1.23 -5.18 -3.75
C SER A 40 2.59 -5.88 -3.80
N PRO A 41 3.54 -5.52 -2.91
CA PRO A 41 4.77 -6.30 -2.69
C PRO A 41 4.57 -7.48 -1.72
N VAL A 42 3.33 -7.79 -1.31
CA VAL A 42 3.03 -8.91 -0.40
C VAL A 42 2.44 -10.07 -1.19
N GLU A 43 3.23 -11.12 -1.45
CA GLU A 43 2.83 -12.28 -2.27
C GLU A 43 1.57 -12.98 -1.73
N LEU A 44 1.45 -13.11 -0.39
CA LEU A 44 0.28 -13.75 0.23
C LEU A 44 -1.05 -13.06 -0.12
N ALA A 45 -1.02 -11.76 -0.46
CA ALA A 45 -2.20 -11.02 -0.85
C ALA A 45 -2.80 -11.53 -2.18
N GLU A 46 -2.01 -12.16 -3.06
CA GLU A 46 -2.47 -12.67 -4.35
C GLU A 46 -3.65 -13.64 -4.17
N LYS A 47 -3.50 -14.65 -3.32
CA LYS A 47 -4.55 -15.64 -3.06
C LYS A 47 -5.81 -15.01 -2.49
N GLN A 48 -5.66 -13.99 -1.65
CA GLN A 48 -6.78 -13.30 -1.00
C GLN A 48 -7.54 -12.43 -2.01
N VAL A 49 -6.82 -11.70 -2.87
CA VAL A 49 -7.39 -10.89 -3.94
C VAL A 49 -8.09 -11.77 -4.99
N ALA A 50 -7.44 -12.86 -5.40
CA ALA A 50 -7.99 -13.83 -6.34
C ALA A 50 -9.28 -14.47 -5.82
N ALA A 51 -9.35 -14.79 -4.52
CA ALA A 51 -10.57 -15.30 -3.88
C ALA A 51 -11.76 -14.32 -3.93
N GLN A 52 -11.50 -13.03 -4.13
CA GLN A 52 -12.54 -11.99 -4.33
C GLN A 52 -12.87 -11.76 -5.82
N GLY A 53 -12.19 -12.46 -6.72
CA GLY A 53 -12.34 -12.34 -8.18
C GLY A 53 -11.78 -11.04 -8.75
N PHE A 54 -10.71 -10.51 -8.16
CA PHE A 54 -9.98 -9.35 -8.70
C PHE A 54 -8.62 -9.77 -9.25
N GLU A 55 -8.08 -8.98 -10.17
CA GLU A 55 -6.73 -9.16 -10.68
C GLU A 55 -5.70 -8.69 -9.66
N PHE A 56 -4.53 -9.34 -9.65
CA PHE A 56 -3.42 -9.02 -8.77
C PHE A 56 -2.12 -8.90 -9.56
N VAL A 57 -1.31 -7.90 -9.23
CA VAL A 57 0.04 -7.72 -9.75
C VAL A 57 1.00 -7.64 -8.57
N TYR A 58 1.93 -8.59 -8.54
CA TYR A 58 2.97 -8.66 -7.53
C TYR A 58 4.15 -7.75 -7.89
N LEU A 59 4.59 -6.92 -6.95
CA LEU A 59 5.82 -6.14 -7.06
C LEU A 59 6.98 -6.99 -6.55
N SER A 60 7.60 -7.73 -7.46
CA SER A 60 8.62 -8.75 -7.16
C SER A 60 9.89 -8.20 -6.52
N LYS A 61 10.42 -7.07 -7.01
CA LYS A 61 11.65 -6.46 -6.49
C LYS A 61 11.38 -5.85 -5.12
N GLU A 62 10.27 -5.13 -4.99
CA GLU A 62 9.85 -4.58 -3.69
C GLU A 62 9.52 -5.67 -2.67
N GLY A 63 8.92 -6.78 -3.11
CA GLY A 63 8.59 -7.92 -2.25
C GLY A 63 9.85 -8.60 -1.70
N ALA A 64 10.89 -8.76 -2.52
CA ALA A 64 12.19 -9.26 -2.09
C ALA A 64 12.85 -8.32 -1.04
N ALA A 65 12.81 -7.01 -1.27
CA ALA A 65 13.33 -6.04 -0.30
C ALA A 65 12.53 -6.04 1.02
N LEU A 66 11.20 -6.17 0.94
CA LEU A 66 10.33 -6.29 2.11
C LEU A 66 10.62 -7.57 2.90
N GLN A 67 10.84 -8.70 2.22
CA GLN A 67 11.21 -9.95 2.87
C GLN A 67 12.54 -9.80 3.61
N GLN A 68 13.57 -9.24 2.97
CA GLN A 68 14.86 -8.98 3.59
C GLN A 68 14.73 -8.07 4.82
N TYR A 69 13.90 -7.03 4.74
CA TYR A 69 13.58 -6.14 5.86
C TYR A 69 12.97 -6.92 7.04
N GLU A 70 11.96 -7.76 6.79
CA GLU A 70 11.31 -8.54 7.85
C GLU A 70 12.24 -9.59 8.47
N GLU A 71 13.11 -10.23 7.68
CA GLU A 71 14.15 -11.14 8.18
C GLU A 71 15.12 -10.41 9.12
N LEU A 72 15.68 -9.28 8.70
CA LEU A 72 16.59 -8.47 9.52
C LEU A 72 15.90 -7.93 10.79
N LYS A 73 14.62 -7.59 10.70
CA LYS A 73 13.83 -7.13 11.85
C LYS A 73 13.56 -8.23 12.86
N GLN A 74 13.49 -9.50 12.44
CA GLN A 74 13.28 -10.65 13.33
C GLN A 74 14.54 -11.03 14.13
N GLU A 75 15.73 -10.63 13.69
CA GLU A 75 17.01 -10.81 14.41
C GLU A 75 17.13 -9.93 15.68
N ARG A 76 16.02 -9.67 16.39
CA ARG A 76 15.98 -8.83 17.59
C ARG A 76 16.91 -9.36 18.66
N THR A 77 17.55 -8.43 19.35
CA THR A 77 18.32 -8.71 20.56
C THR A 77 17.36 -9.26 21.61
N LYS A 78 17.56 -10.51 22.07
CA LYS A 78 16.67 -11.20 23.03
C LYS A 78 16.51 -10.50 24.41
N SER A 79 17.17 -9.36 24.62
CA SER A 79 17.15 -8.63 25.88
C SER A 79 16.34 -7.34 25.74
N GLY A 80 15.15 -7.32 26.35
CA GLY A 80 14.23 -6.17 26.35
C GLY A 80 14.81 -4.86 26.95
N ILE A 81 16.02 -4.91 27.51
CA ILE A 81 16.76 -3.76 28.05
C ILE A 81 17.22 -2.80 26.93
N LEU A 82 17.40 -3.29 25.70
CA LEU A 82 17.95 -2.50 24.58
C LEU A 82 16.88 -2.06 23.57
N TRP A 83 15.62 -1.94 23.98
CA TRP A 83 14.50 -1.58 23.10
C TRP A 83 14.74 -0.31 22.27
N TYR A 84 15.52 0.65 22.79
CA TYR A 84 15.86 1.89 22.09
C TYR A 84 16.86 1.66 20.94
N LEU A 85 17.80 0.71 21.08
CA LEU A 85 18.70 0.30 20.01
C LEU A 85 17.93 -0.46 18.92
N ASP A 86 17.04 -1.38 19.32
CA ASP A 86 16.17 -2.07 18.38
C ASP A 86 15.25 -1.07 17.65
N ARG A 87 14.75 -0.03 18.34
CA ARG A 87 13.98 1.07 17.72
C ARG A 87 14.82 1.83 16.70
N ALA A 88 16.04 2.24 17.06
CA ALA A 88 16.93 2.96 16.14
C ALA A 88 17.27 2.12 14.90
N ARG A 89 17.60 0.83 15.10
CA ARG A 89 17.80 -0.14 14.01
C ARG A 89 16.56 -0.26 13.12
N ASN A 90 15.36 -0.41 13.70
CA ASN A 90 14.13 -0.53 12.93
C ASN A 90 13.81 0.74 12.11
N ILE A 91 14.11 1.92 12.66
CA ILE A 91 13.98 3.18 11.91
C ILE A 91 14.93 3.18 10.72
N GLU A 92 16.18 2.74 10.91
CA GLU A 92 17.16 2.71 9.83
C GLU A 92 16.81 1.69 8.75
N LEU A 93 16.42 0.48 9.14
CA LEU A 93 15.92 -0.54 8.21
C LEU A 93 14.69 -0.05 7.42
N ALA A 94 13.78 0.68 8.08
CA ALA A 94 12.61 1.26 7.42
C ALA A 94 12.96 2.40 6.46
N LYS A 95 14.05 3.14 6.69
CA LYS A 95 14.58 4.10 5.70
C LYS A 95 15.15 3.38 4.50
N ILE A 96 15.99 2.36 4.71
CA ILE A 96 16.59 1.57 3.62
C ILE A 96 15.50 0.99 2.72
N LEU A 97 14.45 0.39 3.30
CA LEU A 97 13.32 -0.13 2.52
C LEU A 97 12.60 0.98 1.74
N ARG A 98 12.37 2.14 2.37
CA ARG A 98 11.75 3.29 1.72
C ARG A 98 12.58 3.80 0.55
N ASP A 99 13.88 3.97 0.75
CA ASP A 99 14.80 4.47 -0.27
C ASP A 99 14.85 3.47 -1.44
N HIS A 100 14.88 2.17 -1.16
CA HIS A 100 14.77 1.13 -2.19
C HIS A 100 13.47 1.26 -3.02
N ILE A 101 12.31 1.48 -2.38
CA ILE A 101 11.04 1.67 -3.11
C ILE A 101 11.07 2.96 -3.95
N LEU A 102 11.66 4.04 -3.43
CA LEU A 102 11.74 5.33 -4.13
C LEU A 102 12.71 5.31 -5.32
N GLU A 103 13.77 4.51 -5.23
CA GLU A 103 14.78 4.31 -6.28
C GLU A 103 14.35 3.25 -7.30
N SER A 104 13.42 2.38 -6.93
CA SER A 104 12.88 1.35 -7.83
C SER A 104 11.94 1.95 -8.88
N ASP A 105 12.15 1.57 -10.14
CA ASP A 105 11.23 1.86 -11.23
C ASP A 105 10.07 0.84 -11.32
N GLU A 106 10.04 -0.20 -10.50
CA GLU A 106 9.08 -1.32 -10.64
C GLU A 106 7.62 -0.83 -10.61
N ILE A 107 7.25 -0.03 -9.61
CA ILE A 107 5.88 0.50 -9.53
C ILE A 107 5.55 1.40 -10.72
N HIS A 108 6.53 2.15 -11.24
CA HIS A 108 6.34 2.99 -12.41
C HIS A 108 6.12 2.16 -13.67
N GLU A 109 6.89 1.08 -13.85
CA GLU A 109 6.75 0.14 -14.95
C GLU A 109 5.37 -0.54 -14.92
N VAL A 110 4.95 -1.01 -13.74
CA VAL A 110 3.64 -1.64 -13.53
C VAL A 110 2.51 -0.66 -13.81
N VAL A 111 2.56 0.55 -13.24
CA VAL A 111 1.53 1.58 -13.47
C VAL A 111 1.46 1.99 -14.94
N ARG A 112 2.61 2.12 -15.63
CA ARG A 112 2.64 2.40 -17.08
C ARG A 112 2.09 1.26 -17.92
N TYR A 113 2.33 0.02 -17.52
CA TYR A 113 1.83 -1.16 -18.22
C TYR A 113 0.30 -1.28 -18.08
N ILE A 114 -0.21 -1.14 -16.85
CA ILE A 114 -1.64 -1.23 -16.55
C ILE A 114 -2.41 -0.05 -17.17
N ARG A 115 -1.80 1.14 -17.21
CA ARG A 115 -2.42 2.40 -17.66
C ARG A 115 -3.75 2.71 -16.94
N PRO A 116 -3.78 2.77 -15.59
CA PRO A 116 -5.01 3.05 -14.87
C PRO A 116 -5.45 4.51 -15.05
N ASP A 117 -6.76 4.72 -14.94
CA ASP A 117 -7.38 6.05 -14.92
C ASP A 117 -7.36 6.67 -13.52
N LEU A 118 -7.20 5.83 -12.48
CA LEU A 118 -7.20 6.24 -11.07
C LEU A 118 -6.34 5.29 -10.23
N LEU A 119 -5.52 5.87 -9.36
CA LEU A 119 -4.84 5.15 -8.28
C LEU A 119 -5.57 5.35 -6.95
N LEU A 120 -5.79 4.27 -6.22
CA LEU A 120 -6.24 4.25 -4.84
C LEU A 120 -5.12 3.69 -3.97
N ILE A 121 -4.44 4.56 -3.22
CA ILE A 121 -3.23 4.19 -2.46
C ILE A 121 -3.53 4.31 -0.97
N GLU A 122 -3.17 3.30 -0.20
CA GLU A 122 -3.25 3.40 1.26
C GLU A 122 -2.42 4.60 1.77
N SER A 123 -3.00 5.43 2.63
CA SER A 123 -2.39 6.69 3.07
C SER A 123 -1.06 6.50 3.83
N GLU A 124 -0.81 5.31 4.35
CA GLU A 124 0.43 4.96 5.07
C GLU A 124 1.59 4.62 4.11
N LEU A 125 1.31 4.41 2.82
CA LEU A 125 2.30 4.06 1.81
C LEU A 125 3.00 5.29 1.21
N ALA A 126 3.64 6.08 2.06
CA ALA A 126 4.29 7.32 1.64
C ALA A 126 5.29 7.13 0.48
N ALA A 127 6.05 6.02 0.47
CA ALA A 127 6.99 5.71 -0.60
C ALA A 127 6.28 5.52 -1.95
N HIS A 128 5.20 4.72 -1.99
CA HIS A 128 4.40 4.52 -3.20
C HIS A 128 3.70 5.81 -3.66
N ILE A 129 3.16 6.60 -2.74
CA ILE A 129 2.54 7.90 -3.06
C ILE A 129 3.55 8.81 -3.78
N ILE A 130 4.78 8.88 -3.28
CA ILE A 130 5.85 9.70 -3.87
C ILE A 130 6.30 9.09 -5.20
N ALA A 131 6.53 7.78 -5.26
CA ALA A 131 6.95 7.10 -6.48
C ALA A 131 5.92 7.34 -7.60
N THR A 132 4.65 7.07 -7.38
CA THR A 132 3.62 7.22 -8.42
C THR A 132 3.25 8.67 -8.73
N SER A 133 3.71 9.66 -7.95
CA SER A 133 3.40 11.08 -8.18
C SER A 133 3.83 11.58 -9.57
N LYS A 134 4.88 10.98 -10.13
CA LYS A 134 5.41 11.33 -11.47
C LYS A 134 4.63 10.71 -12.62
N CYS A 135 3.70 9.79 -12.34
CA CYS A 135 2.92 9.09 -13.37
C CYS A 135 1.81 9.95 -13.99
N ASN A 136 1.51 11.13 -13.43
CA ASN A 136 0.40 12.01 -13.85
C ASN A 136 -0.98 11.31 -13.87
N ILE A 137 -1.19 10.34 -12.98
CA ILE A 137 -2.45 9.63 -12.81
C ILE A 137 -3.20 10.22 -11.61
N PRO A 138 -4.49 10.55 -11.73
CA PRO A 138 -5.32 10.92 -10.58
C PRO A 138 -5.14 9.92 -9.45
N THR A 139 -4.87 10.42 -8.24
CA THR A 139 -4.59 9.59 -7.07
C THR A 139 -5.47 9.99 -5.90
N LEU A 140 -6.12 9.00 -5.30
CA LEU A 140 -6.90 9.15 -4.08
C LEU A 140 -6.26 8.30 -2.98
N LEU A 141 -6.26 8.84 -1.76
CA LEU A 141 -5.66 8.17 -0.60
C LEU A 141 -6.74 7.49 0.22
N LEU A 142 -6.49 6.23 0.57
CA LEU A 142 -7.35 5.41 1.41
C LEU A 142 -6.87 5.48 2.86
N GLU A 143 -7.69 6.06 3.73
CA GLU A 143 -7.44 6.09 5.18
C GLU A 143 -8.27 4.98 5.86
N HIS A 144 -7.61 4.03 6.51
CA HIS A 144 -8.26 2.93 7.26
C HIS A 144 -8.39 3.19 8.76
N HIS A 145 -7.72 4.23 9.26
CA HIS A 145 -7.69 4.64 10.66
C HIS A 145 -8.27 6.05 10.83
N CYS A 146 -8.31 6.54 12.07
CA CYS A 146 -8.84 7.87 12.36
C CYS A 146 -8.11 8.91 11.51
N SER A 147 -8.88 9.77 10.82
CA SER A 147 -8.30 10.74 9.91
C SER A 147 -7.43 11.73 10.67
N THR A 148 -6.21 11.94 10.18
CA THR A 148 -5.32 13.02 10.66
C THR A 148 -5.63 14.34 9.96
N ARG A 149 -6.52 14.32 8.95
CA ARG A 149 -6.93 15.50 8.19
C ARG A 149 -8.16 16.14 8.83
N LYS A 150 -8.13 17.47 8.96
CA LYS A 150 -9.33 18.23 9.29
C LYS A 150 -10.31 18.11 8.12
N ALA A 151 -11.48 17.55 8.38
CA ALA A 151 -12.60 17.51 7.45
C ALA A 151 -13.87 18.05 8.13
N PRO A 152 -14.78 18.71 7.38
CA PRO A 152 -16.06 19.13 7.93
C PRO A 152 -16.79 17.93 8.56
N ASN A 153 -17.25 18.09 9.81
CA ASN A 153 -17.97 17.07 10.57
C ASN A 153 -17.17 15.81 10.96
N VAL A 154 -15.83 15.85 10.89
CA VAL A 154 -14.97 14.78 11.43
C VAL A 154 -14.32 15.25 12.72
N PRO A 155 -14.39 14.48 13.83
CA PRO A 155 -13.74 14.85 15.09
C PRO A 155 -12.24 15.06 14.88
N ILE A 156 -11.70 16.17 15.40
CA ILE A 156 -10.25 16.39 15.40
C ILE A 156 -9.65 15.39 16.39
N LEU A 157 -8.69 14.58 15.94
CA LEU A 157 -7.82 13.83 16.85
C LEU A 157 -6.95 14.83 17.62
N SER A 158 -7.39 15.21 18.82
CA SER A 158 -6.53 15.90 19.78
C SER A 158 -5.82 14.84 20.62
N SER A 159 -4.50 14.76 20.49
CA SER A 159 -3.66 14.12 21.50
C SER A 159 -3.60 15.06 22.72
N ASN A 160 -4.18 14.63 23.85
CA ASN A 160 -3.89 15.23 25.15
C ASN A 160 -2.46 14.91 25.58
#